data_AF-A0ABD4KVS8-F1
#
_entry.id   AF-A0ABD4KVS8-F1
#
_cell.length_a   1.000
_cell.length_b   1.000
_cell.length_c   1.000
_cell.angle_alpha   90.00
_cell.angle_beta   90.00
_cell.angle_gamma   90.00
#
_symmetry.space_group_name_H-M   'P 1'
#
loop_
_entity.id
_entity.type
_entity.pdbx_description
1 polymer ?
#
loop_
_entity_poly.entity_id
_entity_poly.type
_entity_poly.pdbx_seq_one_letter_code
_entity_poly.pdbx_strand_id
1 'polypeptide(L)'
;SKIVVQIPVTGKQDTPTISGDLAGVVTEDHKVDSHGLLHANGKIDVIDPDQNESSMKPEVLAGKYGSLSIDADGHWQYHVDNSLSNIQALTSA
;
A
#
# COMPACT_ATOMS: atom_id res chain seq x y z
N SER A 1 -30.10 7.80 -49.79
CA SER A 1 -30.33 8.28 -48.41
C SER A 1 -29.84 7.22 -47.43
N LYS A 2 -29.10 7.59 -46.39
CA LYS A 2 -28.61 6.66 -45.36
C LYS A 2 -29.30 7.01 -44.04
N ILE A 3 -29.95 6.02 -43.42
CA ILE A 3 -30.47 6.15 -42.05
C ILE A 3 -29.42 5.51 -41.13
N VAL A 4 -29.02 6.24 -40.09
CA VAL A 4 -28.14 5.73 -39.02
C VAL A 4 -28.96 5.65 -37.75
N VAL A 5 -29.05 4.46 -37.16
CA VAL A 5 -29.65 4.25 -35.84
C VAL A 5 -28.51 4.18 -34.83
N GLN A 6 -28.50 5.10 -33.86
CA GLN A 6 -27.57 5.08 -32.74
C GLN A 6 -28.30 4.63 -31.48
N ILE A 7 -27.75 3.61 -30.81
CA ILE A 7 -28.14 3.21 -29.47
C ILE A 7 -27.15 3.87 -28.51
N PRO A 8 -27.57 4.79 -27.62
CA PRO A 8 -26.68 5.33 -26.60
C PRO A 8 -26.38 4.25 -25.55
N VAL A 9 -25.12 4.12 -25.18
CA VAL A 9 -24.67 3.31 -24.04
C VAL A 9 -24.04 4.25 -23.03
N THR A 10 -24.44 4.15 -21.77
CA THR A 10 -23.85 4.90 -20.65
C THR A 10 -23.09 3.94 -19.75
N GLY A 11 -21.82 4.25 -19.48
CA GLY A 11 -21.06 3.59 -18.43
C GLY A 11 -21.51 4.06 -17.03
N LYS A 12 -21.13 3.30 -16.01
CA LYS A 12 -21.26 3.64 -14.60
C LYS A 12 -19.91 3.35 -13.94
N GLN A 13 -19.49 4.22 -13.03
CA GLN A 13 -18.34 3.95 -12.17
C GLN A 13 -18.62 2.75 -11.26
N ASP A 14 -17.69 1.80 -11.25
CA ASP A 14 -17.64 0.66 -10.36
C ASP A 14 -16.66 0.90 -9.20
N THR A 15 -16.78 0.09 -8.14
CA THR A 15 -15.91 0.19 -6.96
C THR A 15 -14.73 -0.77 -7.13
N PRO A 16 -13.48 -0.35 -6.88
CA PRO A 16 -12.34 -1.26 -6.93
C PRO A 16 -12.37 -2.29 -5.80
N THR A 17 -11.77 -3.44 -6.05
CA THR A 17 -11.47 -4.45 -5.03
C THR A 17 -9.99 -4.42 -4.65
N ILE A 18 -9.72 -4.50 -3.35
CA ILE A 18 -8.37 -4.45 -2.77
C ILE A 18 -8.06 -5.79 -2.10
N SER A 19 -6.92 -6.38 -2.42
CA SER A 19 -6.43 -7.65 -1.83
C SER A 19 -4.90 -7.69 -1.77
N GLY A 20 -4.30 -8.88 -1.61
CA GLY A 20 -2.86 -9.06 -1.45
C GLY A 20 -2.41 -9.01 0.02
N ASP A 21 -1.16 -8.59 0.23
CA ASP A 21 -0.57 -8.46 1.57
C ASP A 21 -0.99 -7.12 2.18
N LEU A 22 -1.99 -7.14 3.05
CA LEU A 22 -2.53 -5.93 3.68
C LEU A 22 -1.98 -5.67 5.09
N ALA A 23 -1.04 -6.50 5.54
CA ALA A 23 -0.44 -6.40 6.85
C ALA A 23 1.02 -6.87 6.84
N GLY A 24 1.80 -6.29 7.75
CA GLY A 24 3.16 -6.72 8.06
C GLY A 24 3.44 -6.49 9.54
N VAL A 25 4.39 -7.24 10.08
CA VAL A 25 4.81 -7.13 11.48
C VAL A 25 6.30 -6.91 11.52
N VAL A 26 6.72 -5.95 12.32
CA VAL A 26 8.08 -5.80 12.78
C VAL A 26 8.11 -5.99 14.29
N THR A 27 9.16 -6.62 14.79
CA THR A 27 9.40 -6.81 16.22
C THR A 27 10.70 -6.13 16.58
N GLU A 28 10.68 -5.36 17.66
CA GLU A 28 11.88 -4.74 18.23
C GLU A 28 13.03 -5.75 18.35
N ASP A 29 14.24 -5.32 17.97
CA ASP A 29 15.49 -6.09 18.04
C ASP A 29 15.53 -7.37 17.19
N HIS A 30 14.49 -7.66 16.41
CA HIS A 30 14.43 -8.85 15.57
C HIS A 30 14.65 -8.48 14.10
N LYS A 31 15.59 -9.19 13.46
CA LYS A 31 15.90 -9.03 12.02
C LYS A 31 16.25 -7.59 11.63
N VAL A 32 16.90 -6.87 12.54
CA VAL A 32 17.47 -5.53 12.27
C VAL A 32 18.50 -5.65 11.16
N ASP A 33 18.41 -4.81 10.15
CA ASP A 33 19.36 -4.80 9.03
C ASP A 33 20.70 -4.13 9.40
N SER A 34 21.62 -4.06 8.43
CA SER A 34 22.93 -3.41 8.63
C SER A 34 22.85 -1.90 8.86
N HIS A 35 21.70 -1.28 8.64
CA HIS A 35 21.44 0.15 8.84
C HIS A 35 20.72 0.43 10.16
N GLY A 36 20.41 -0.58 10.98
CA GLY A 36 19.69 -0.41 12.23
C GLY A 36 18.17 -0.33 12.07
N LEU A 37 17.65 -0.71 10.90
CA LEU A 37 16.24 -0.59 10.57
C LEU A 37 15.52 -1.95 10.68
N LEU A 38 14.28 -1.90 11.16
CA LEU A 38 13.30 -2.97 11.04
C LEU A 38 12.45 -2.74 9.79
N HIS A 39 12.09 -3.82 9.12
CA HIS A 39 11.40 -3.76 7.83
C HIS A 39 10.25 -4.75 7.76
N ALA A 40 9.13 -4.32 7.19
CA ALA A 40 8.10 -5.19 6.65
C ALA A 40 7.69 -4.68 5.26
N ASN A 41 7.36 -5.58 4.36
CA ASN A 41 6.98 -5.24 2.99
C ASN A 41 5.96 -6.24 2.45
N GLY A 42 5.29 -5.86 1.38
CA GLY A 42 4.30 -6.69 0.70
C GLY A 42 3.79 -6.04 -0.58
N LYS A 43 2.72 -6.62 -1.15
CA LYS A 43 2.07 -6.09 -2.34
C LYS A 43 0.56 -5.99 -2.16
N ILE A 44 0.01 -4.81 -2.43
CA ILE A 44 -1.43 -4.57 -2.54
C ILE A 44 -1.84 -4.81 -3.99
N ASP A 45 -2.90 -5.58 -4.19
CA ASP A 45 -3.51 -5.77 -5.50
C ASP A 45 -4.81 -4.96 -5.58
N VAL A 46 -4.92 -4.12 -6.62
CA VAL A 46 -6.13 -3.34 -6.94
C VAL A 46 -6.70 -3.82 -8.26
N ILE A 47 -7.97 -4.22 -8.24
CA ILE A 47 -8.71 -4.58 -9.44
C ILE A 47 -9.95 -3.69 -9.51
N ASP A 48 -9.97 -2.84 -10.54
CA ASP A 48 -11.08 -1.97 -10.89
C ASP A 48 -11.68 -2.42 -12.23
N PRO A 49 -13.01 -2.67 -12.31
CA PRO A 49 -13.67 -2.98 -13.58
C PRO A 49 -13.57 -1.86 -14.62
N ASP A 50 -13.40 -0.62 -14.19
CA ASP A 50 -13.27 0.53 -15.07
C ASP A 50 -11.90 0.56 -15.75
N GLN A 51 -11.92 0.89 -17.05
CA GLN A 51 -10.74 0.83 -17.89
C GLN A 51 -9.66 1.79 -17.37
N ASN A 52 -8.48 1.25 -17.13
CA ASN A 52 -7.28 1.96 -16.66
C ASN A 52 -7.37 2.53 -15.23
N GLU A 53 -8.30 2.03 -14.41
CA GLU A 53 -8.45 2.45 -13.01
C GLU A 53 -7.88 1.46 -11.98
N SER A 54 -7.35 0.32 -12.44
CA SER A 54 -6.65 -0.69 -11.62
C SER A 54 -5.23 -0.26 -11.24
N SER A 55 -5.07 0.85 -10.50
CA SER A 55 -3.76 1.37 -10.09
C SER A 55 -3.79 2.00 -8.70
N MET A 56 -2.62 2.08 -8.06
CA MET A 56 -2.44 2.79 -6.79
C MET A 56 -1.90 4.19 -7.02
N LYS A 57 -2.28 5.13 -6.14
CA LYS A 57 -1.59 6.42 -6.05
C LYS A 57 -0.39 6.25 -5.12
N PRO A 58 0.85 6.51 -5.57
CA PRO A 58 2.01 6.45 -4.70
C PRO A 58 1.88 7.41 -3.53
N GLU A 59 2.23 6.96 -2.33
CA GLU A 59 2.11 7.75 -1.11
C GLU A 59 3.16 7.35 -0.07
N VAL A 60 3.57 8.32 0.74
CA VAL A 60 4.39 8.09 1.93
C VAL A 60 3.63 8.58 3.15
N LEU A 61 3.36 7.68 4.08
CA LEU A 61 2.60 7.91 5.30
C LEU A 61 3.53 7.80 6.50
N ALA A 62 3.63 8.88 7.28
CA ALA A 62 4.34 8.87 8.55
C ALA A 62 3.42 8.29 9.64
N GLY A 63 3.83 7.18 10.24
CA GLY A 63 3.19 6.57 11.40
C GLY A 63 3.85 6.99 12.72
N LYS A 64 3.32 6.49 13.83
CA LYS A 64 3.84 6.79 15.18
C LYS A 64 5.31 6.34 15.37
N TYR A 65 5.68 5.23 14.74
CA TYR A 65 6.95 4.53 14.98
C TYR A 65 7.86 4.49 13.75
N GLY A 66 7.33 4.75 12.56
CA GLY A 66 8.04 4.56 11.31
C GLY A 66 7.27 5.15 10.13
N SER A 67 7.73 4.86 8.91
CA SER A 67 7.11 5.35 7.67
C SER A 67 6.69 4.20 6.77
N LEU A 68 5.48 4.26 6.23
CA LEU A 68 5.00 3.39 5.16
C LEU A 68 5.14 4.13 3.84
N SER A 69 5.75 3.52 2.83
CA SER A 69 5.68 4.01 1.45
C SER A 69 5.03 2.96 0.56
N ILE A 70 4.15 3.41 -0.33
CA ILE A 70 3.44 2.59 -1.32
C ILE A 70 3.74 3.18 -2.70
N ASP A 71 4.06 2.33 -3.69
CA ASP A 71 4.25 2.76 -5.07
C ASP A 71 2.98 2.56 -5.94
N ALA A 72 3.08 2.91 -7.23
CA ALA A 72 1.95 2.84 -8.15
C ALA A 72 1.54 1.39 -8.48
N ASP A 73 2.47 0.46 -8.34
CA ASP A 73 2.29 -0.97 -8.58
C ASP A 73 1.76 -1.69 -7.32
N GLY A 74 1.58 -0.95 -6.22
CA GLY A 74 1.06 -1.45 -4.95
C GLY A 74 2.12 -2.10 -4.07
N HIS A 75 3.41 -2.04 -4.41
CA HIS A 75 4.46 -2.48 -3.50
C HIS A 75 4.54 -1.50 -2.34
N TRP A 76 4.51 -2.05 -1.13
CA TRP A 76 4.64 -1.27 0.08
C TRP A 76 5.80 -1.75 0.92
N GLN A 77 6.41 -0.80 1.63
CA GLN A 77 7.50 -1.02 2.57
C GLN A 77 7.29 -0.14 3.80
N TYR A 78 7.45 -0.73 4.98
CA TYR A 78 7.36 -0.06 6.27
C TYR A 78 8.70 -0.16 6.97
N HIS A 79 9.25 0.99 7.37
CA HIS A 79 10.56 1.11 8.00
C HIS A 79 10.46 1.74 9.37
N VAL A 80 11.18 1.17 10.34
CA VAL A 80 11.29 1.67 11.71
C VAL A 80 12.76 1.69 12.10
N ASP A 81 13.23 2.80 12.66
CA ASP A 81 14.58 2.87 13.25
C ASP A 81 14.56 2.17 14.62
N ASN A 82 15.26 1.03 14.70
CA ASN A 82 15.29 0.22 15.91
C ASN A 82 15.99 0.93 17.07
N SER A 83 16.85 1.91 16.80
CA SER A 83 17.65 2.60 17.82
C SER A 83 16.87 3.65 18.61
N LEU A 84 15.67 4.02 18.16
CA LEU A 84 14.88 5.06 18.81
C LEU A 84 14.39 4.61 20.20
N SER A 85 14.51 5.51 21.17
CA SER A 85 14.17 5.21 22.57
C SER A 85 12.71 4.80 22.78
N ASN A 86 11.78 5.32 21.99
CA ASN A 86 10.37 4.92 22.03
C ASN A 86 10.11 3.54 21.42
N ILE A 87 10.99 3.05 20.54
CA ILE A 87 10.95 1.69 20.00
C ILE A 87 11.55 0.73 21.02
N GLN A 88 12.70 1.08 21.59
CA GLN A 88 13.38 0.31 22.65
C GLN A 88 12.56 0.19 23.96
N ALA A 89 11.50 0.98 24.08
CA ALA A 89 10.58 0.91 25.20
C ALA A 89 9.42 -0.08 24.96
N LEU A 90 9.29 -0.70 23.78
CA LEU A 90 8.20 -1.64 23.47
C LEU A 90 8.41 -3.00 24.15
N THR A 91 9.66 -3.43 24.36
CA THR A 91 10.04 -4.60 25.16
C THR A 91 9.90 -4.41 26.67
N SER A 92 9.82 -3.15 27.11
CA SER A 92 9.65 -2.79 28.53
C SER A 92 8.19 -2.66 28.96
N ALA A 93 7.23 -2.90 28.05
CA ALA A 93 5.79 -2.76 28.26
C ALA A 93 5.08 -4.09 28.53
#